data_AF-A0A2E5I6Q2-F1
#
_entry.id   AF-A0A2E5I6Q2-F1
#
_cell.length_a   1.000
_cell.length_b   1.000
_cell.length_c   1.000
_cell.angle_alpha   90.00
_cell.angle_beta   90.00
_cell.angle_gamma   90.00
#
_symmetry.space_group_name_H-M   'P 1'
#
loop_
_entity.id
_entity.type
_entity.pdbx_description
1 polymer ?
#
loop_
_entity_poly.entity_id
_entity_poly.type
_entity_poly.pdbx_seq_one_letter_code
_entity_poly.pdbx_strand_id
1 'polypeptide(L)'
;MTNIPLILIGVLWGSGIWEKYGESFHPFHFNLGMAFYTLAAGAIGGAVFHGFRHHFPEVLHQRIWKVALMGIGLTLFFNLLAALSAVTSPENYRLWQWTAVAGLIIFGWQTVKFEGFGHSLKFLSVGLIVELFAFGLFAWRQPEAGPFFLFLGSAVIIGTGGLWVTGWSPHQKFNHNDLFHVIQLPGLWLLYRGALLTTTVQLP
;
A
#
# COMPACT_ATOMS: atom_id res chain seq x y z
N MET A 1 -15.88 -10.37 -1.43
CA MET A 1 -15.54 -10.79 -2.82
C MET A 1 -14.50 -9.86 -3.45
N THR A 2 -14.48 -8.59 -3.08
CA THR A 2 -13.57 -7.54 -3.57
C THR A 2 -12.08 -7.74 -3.28
N ASN A 3 -11.70 -8.59 -2.32
CA ASN A 3 -10.31 -8.97 -2.07
C ASN A 3 -9.68 -9.82 -3.20
N ILE A 4 -10.47 -10.63 -3.93
CA ILE A 4 -9.93 -11.53 -4.97
C ILE A 4 -9.23 -10.74 -6.08
N PRO A 5 -9.84 -9.68 -6.67
CA PRO A 5 -9.14 -8.79 -7.59
C PRO A 5 -7.81 -8.27 -7.04
N LEU A 6 -7.77 -7.81 -5.78
CA LEU A 6 -6.54 -7.30 -5.16
C LEU A 6 -5.43 -8.33 -5.04
N ILE A 7 -5.78 -9.58 -4.74
CA ILE A 7 -4.81 -10.68 -4.68
C ILE A 7 -4.19 -10.91 -6.06
N LEU A 8 -5.05 -11.03 -7.08
CA LEU A 8 -4.60 -11.31 -8.45
C LEU A 8 -3.74 -10.16 -8.98
N ILE A 9 -4.21 -8.92 -8.87
CA ILE A 9 -3.45 -7.76 -9.37
C ILE A 9 -2.20 -7.50 -8.53
N GLY A 10 -2.23 -7.75 -7.21
CA GLY A 10 -1.06 -7.64 -6.34
C GLY A 10 0.07 -8.56 -6.79
N VAL A 11 -0.24 -9.80 -7.13
CA VAL A 11 0.75 -10.75 -7.66
C VAL A 11 1.19 -10.38 -9.07
N LEU A 12 0.25 -10.12 -9.98
CA LEU A 12 0.55 -9.87 -11.40
C LEU A 12 1.34 -8.57 -11.60
N TRP A 13 0.87 -7.47 -11.01
CA TRP A 13 1.54 -6.17 -11.13
C TRP A 13 2.81 -6.11 -10.28
N GLY A 14 2.84 -6.79 -9.12
CA GLY A 14 4.07 -6.99 -8.36
C GLY A 14 5.16 -7.69 -9.17
N SER A 15 4.77 -8.71 -9.95
CA SER A 15 5.69 -9.43 -10.85
C SER A 15 6.24 -8.54 -11.96
N GLY A 16 5.39 -7.74 -12.62
CA GLY A 16 5.85 -6.80 -13.65
C GLY A 16 6.80 -5.72 -13.10
N ILE A 17 6.58 -5.23 -11.88
CA ILE A 17 7.52 -4.30 -11.23
C ILE A 17 8.83 -5.02 -10.86
N TRP A 18 8.76 -6.28 -10.46
CA TRP A 18 9.94 -7.08 -10.12
C TRP A 18 10.81 -7.39 -11.34
N GLU A 19 10.20 -7.64 -12.50
CA GLU A 19 10.91 -7.71 -13.78
C GLU A 19 11.63 -6.39 -14.06
N LYS A 20 10.95 -5.25 -13.85
CA LYS A 20 11.57 -3.93 -13.99
C LYS A 20 12.74 -3.72 -13.00
N TYR A 21 12.62 -4.24 -11.79
CA TYR A 21 13.72 -4.24 -10.81
C TYR A 21 14.93 -5.07 -11.31
N GLY A 22 14.71 -6.18 -12.00
CA GLY A 22 15.77 -6.96 -12.63
C GLY A 22 16.57 -6.19 -13.69
N GLU A 23 15.98 -5.14 -14.27
CA GLU A 23 16.68 -4.22 -15.18
C GLU A 23 17.33 -3.04 -14.44
N SER A 24 16.65 -2.50 -13.44
CA SER A 24 17.05 -1.24 -12.79
C SER A 24 18.02 -1.43 -11.62
N PHE A 25 17.92 -2.55 -10.90
CA PHE A 25 18.53 -2.82 -9.60
C PHE A 25 18.33 -1.70 -8.56
N HIS A 26 17.31 -0.85 -8.76
CA HIS A 26 17.09 0.31 -7.91
C HIS A 26 16.14 -0.02 -6.73
N PRO A 27 16.40 0.47 -5.50
CA PRO A 27 15.53 0.24 -4.34
C PRO A 27 14.07 0.66 -4.58
N PHE A 28 13.84 1.65 -5.43
CA PHE A 28 12.49 2.08 -5.81
C PHE A 28 11.64 0.94 -6.35
N HIS A 29 12.10 0.25 -7.41
CA HIS A 29 11.34 -0.84 -8.03
C HIS A 29 11.26 -2.06 -7.11
N PHE A 30 12.34 -2.37 -6.38
CA PHE A 30 12.33 -3.44 -5.38
C PHE A 30 11.21 -3.23 -4.35
N ASN A 31 11.21 -2.06 -3.71
CA ASN A 31 10.28 -1.77 -2.63
C ASN A 31 8.85 -1.67 -3.15
N LEU A 32 8.63 -1.02 -4.29
CA LEU A 32 7.27 -0.92 -4.85
C LEU A 32 6.74 -2.29 -5.27
N GLY A 33 7.56 -3.16 -5.87
CA GLY A 33 7.19 -4.55 -6.16
C GLY A 33 6.82 -5.34 -4.90
N MET A 34 7.62 -5.22 -3.83
CA MET A 34 7.32 -5.82 -2.53
C MET A 34 6.01 -5.29 -1.93
N ALA A 35 5.70 -4.00 -2.09
CA ALA A 35 4.45 -3.43 -1.63
C ALA A 35 3.23 -4.13 -2.25
N PHE A 36 3.27 -4.43 -3.56
CA PHE A 36 2.22 -5.16 -4.27
C PHE A 36 2.09 -6.62 -3.80
N TYR A 37 3.21 -7.31 -3.52
CA TYR A 37 3.16 -8.65 -2.96
C TYR A 37 2.58 -8.68 -1.54
N THR A 38 2.97 -7.72 -0.69
CA THR A 38 2.42 -7.64 0.67
C THR A 38 0.96 -7.20 0.68
N LEU A 39 0.52 -6.43 -0.32
CA LEU A 39 -0.89 -6.12 -0.54
C LEU A 39 -1.67 -7.39 -0.83
N ALA A 40 -1.17 -8.24 -1.74
CA ALA A 40 -1.79 -9.52 -2.04
C ALA A 40 -1.87 -10.41 -0.78
N ALA A 41 -0.80 -10.50 0.00
CA ALA A 41 -0.79 -11.24 1.26
C ALA A 41 -1.81 -10.72 2.27
N GLY A 42 -1.91 -9.40 2.44
CA GLY A 42 -2.93 -8.75 3.27
C GLY A 42 -4.35 -9.04 2.78
N ALA A 43 -4.58 -8.98 1.47
CA ALA A 43 -5.87 -9.27 0.84
C ALA A 43 -6.27 -10.74 0.97
N ILE A 44 -5.32 -11.69 0.97
CA ILE A 44 -5.59 -13.10 1.31
C ILE A 44 -6.11 -13.19 2.75
N GLY A 45 -5.41 -12.57 3.71
CA GLY A 45 -5.85 -12.51 5.10
C GLY A 45 -7.25 -11.91 5.25
N GLY A 46 -7.52 -10.80 4.56
CA GLY A 46 -8.83 -10.15 4.52
C GLY A 46 -9.91 -11.03 3.89
N ALA A 47 -9.61 -11.74 2.80
CA ALA A 47 -10.55 -12.67 2.17
C ALA A 47 -10.93 -13.81 3.12
N VAL A 48 -9.96 -14.38 3.85
CA VAL A 48 -10.22 -15.43 4.84
C VAL A 48 -11.05 -14.88 6.00
N PHE A 49 -10.68 -13.70 6.53
CA PHE A 49 -11.39 -13.03 7.62
C PHE A 49 -12.88 -12.78 7.31
N HIS A 50 -13.17 -12.27 6.12
CA HIS A 50 -14.55 -11.96 5.71
C HIS A 50 -15.33 -13.19 5.25
N GLY A 51 -14.69 -14.12 4.52
CA GLY A 51 -15.36 -15.26 3.91
C GLY A 51 -15.70 -16.38 4.89
N PHE A 52 -14.88 -16.55 5.94
CA PHE A 52 -14.99 -17.70 6.85
C PHE A 52 -15.36 -17.32 8.28
N ARG A 53 -15.92 -16.13 8.51
CA ARG A 53 -16.25 -15.62 9.86
C ARG A 53 -17.01 -16.63 10.74
N HIS A 54 -18.03 -17.30 10.20
CA HIS A 54 -18.87 -18.23 10.96
C HIS A 54 -18.26 -19.63 11.13
N HIS A 55 -17.10 -19.90 10.52
CA HIS A 55 -16.44 -21.21 10.55
C HIS A 55 -15.30 -21.27 11.59
N PHE A 56 -14.95 -20.14 12.20
CA PHE A 56 -13.84 -20.05 13.16
C PHE A 56 -14.31 -19.58 14.54
N PRO A 57 -13.67 -20.04 15.63
CA PRO A 57 -13.81 -19.41 16.94
C PRO A 57 -13.35 -17.94 16.89
N GLU A 58 -13.98 -17.08 17.68
CA GLU A 58 -13.73 -15.63 17.72
C GLU A 58 -12.23 -15.28 17.88
N VAL A 59 -11.52 -16.03 18.74
CA VAL A 59 -10.08 -15.84 18.95
C VAL A 59 -9.27 -16.04 17.66
N LEU A 60 -9.63 -17.05 16.85
CA LEU A 60 -8.96 -17.30 15.59
C LEU A 60 -9.34 -16.25 14.55
N HIS A 61 -10.61 -15.83 14.53
CA HIS A 61 -11.09 -14.75 13.67
C HIS A 61 -10.30 -13.43 13.90
N GLN A 62 -10.11 -13.04 15.15
CA GLN A 62 -9.31 -11.86 15.52
C GLN A 62 -7.83 -11.99 15.16
N ARG A 63 -7.23 -13.18 15.33
CA ARG A 63 -5.84 -13.42 14.91
C ARG A 63 -5.67 -13.28 13.40
N ILE A 64 -6.59 -13.84 12.61
CA ILE A 64 -6.57 -13.69 11.14
C ILE A 64 -6.68 -12.22 10.75
N TRP A 65 -7.50 -11.43 11.45
CA TRP A 65 -7.57 -9.99 11.22
C TRP A 65 -6.23 -9.29 11.47
N LYS A 66 -5.55 -9.61 12.56
CA LYS A 66 -4.22 -9.04 12.87
C LYS A 66 -3.20 -9.41 11.79
N VAL A 67 -3.24 -10.63 11.24
CA VAL A 67 -2.41 -11.02 10.09
C VAL A 67 -2.71 -10.16 8.86
N ALA A 68 -3.99 -9.93 8.54
CA ALA A 68 -4.39 -9.06 7.44
C ALA A 68 -3.89 -7.63 7.64
N LEU A 69 -4.04 -7.09 8.86
CA LEU A 69 -3.53 -5.76 9.23
C LEU A 69 -2.02 -5.65 9.08
N MET A 70 -1.25 -6.67 9.49
CA MET A 70 0.19 -6.69 9.28
C MET A 70 0.56 -6.66 7.79
N GLY A 71 -0.19 -7.34 6.93
CA GLY A 71 -0.03 -7.26 5.48
C GLY A 71 -0.25 -5.84 4.93
N ILE A 72 -1.28 -5.13 5.42
CA ILE A 72 -1.53 -3.73 5.06
C ILE A 72 -0.39 -2.82 5.59
N GLY A 73 0.09 -3.05 6.81
CA GLY A 73 1.23 -2.31 7.38
C GLY A 73 2.52 -2.49 6.59
N LEU A 74 2.81 -3.73 6.17
CA LEU A 74 3.95 -4.03 5.30
C LEU A 74 3.82 -3.37 3.92
N THR A 75 2.60 -3.33 3.37
CA THR A 75 2.31 -2.63 2.11
C THR A 75 2.67 -1.15 2.23
N LEU A 76 2.24 -0.49 3.30
CA LEU A 76 2.60 0.91 3.54
C LEU A 76 4.10 1.08 3.74
N PHE A 77 4.73 0.22 4.55
CA PHE A 77 6.17 0.26 4.80
C PHE A 77 6.98 0.24 3.49
N PHE A 78 6.67 -0.69 2.60
CA PHE A 78 7.35 -0.78 1.32
C PHE A 78 7.03 0.39 0.38
N ASN A 79 5.79 0.91 0.36
CA ASN A 79 5.48 2.14 -0.38
C ASN A 79 6.29 3.34 0.13
N LEU A 80 6.42 3.49 1.45
CA LEU A 80 7.23 4.56 2.05
C LEU A 80 8.71 4.44 1.70
N LEU A 81 9.25 3.23 1.68
CA LEU A 81 10.63 3.00 1.23
C LEU A 81 10.81 3.31 -0.26
N ALA A 82 9.85 2.93 -1.11
CA ALA A 82 9.86 3.29 -2.52
C ALA A 82 9.83 4.82 -2.69
N ALA A 83 8.89 5.50 -2.03
CA ALA A 83 8.74 6.95 -2.06
C ALA A 83 9.99 7.68 -1.57
N LEU A 84 10.59 7.21 -0.46
CA LEU A 84 11.85 7.74 0.07
C LEU A 84 12.99 7.60 -0.94
N SER A 85 13.16 6.42 -1.53
CA SER A 85 14.19 6.17 -2.54
C SER A 85 14.02 6.98 -3.83
N ALA A 86 12.80 7.44 -4.13
CA ALA A 86 12.53 8.26 -5.30
C ALA A 86 12.91 9.74 -5.12
N VAL A 87 13.04 10.21 -3.88
CA VAL A 87 13.23 11.66 -3.58
C VAL A 87 14.49 11.99 -2.80
N THR A 88 15.27 10.99 -2.39
CA THR A 88 16.48 11.17 -1.59
C THR A 88 17.67 10.48 -2.23
N SER A 89 18.87 11.03 -2.01
CA SER A 89 20.12 10.41 -2.44
C SER A 89 20.33 9.04 -1.75
N PRO A 90 21.16 8.14 -2.33
CA PRO A 90 21.42 6.82 -1.74
C PRO A 90 21.95 6.86 -0.30
N GLU A 91 22.74 7.88 0.06
CA GLU A 91 23.23 8.10 1.43
C GLU A 91 22.10 8.42 2.40
N ASN A 92 21.22 9.36 2.02
CA ASN A 92 20.08 9.75 2.83
C ASN A 92 19.06 8.61 2.93
N TYR A 93 18.81 7.87 1.85
CA TYR A 93 17.96 6.69 1.87
C TYR A 93 18.44 5.67 2.92
N ARG A 94 19.75 5.35 2.94
CA ARG A 94 20.32 4.39 3.90
C ARG A 94 20.12 4.79 5.36
N LEU A 95 20.12 6.10 5.64
CA LEU A 95 19.88 6.62 6.98
C LEU A 95 18.38 6.72 7.30
N TRP A 96 17.59 7.27 6.40
CA TRP A 96 16.18 7.63 6.65
C TRP A 96 15.23 6.44 6.56
N GLN A 97 15.61 5.34 5.89
CA GLN A 97 14.78 4.12 5.85
C GLN A 97 14.44 3.58 7.25
N TRP A 98 15.31 3.83 8.25
CA TRP A 98 15.07 3.43 9.64
C TRP A 98 13.85 4.11 10.27
N THR A 99 13.41 5.26 9.74
CA THR A 99 12.15 5.89 10.16
C THR A 99 10.93 5.06 9.76
N ALA A 100 10.93 4.48 8.55
CA ALA A 100 9.89 3.56 8.10
C ALA A 100 9.94 2.23 8.88
N VAL A 101 11.15 1.73 9.20
CA VAL A 101 11.32 0.52 10.03
C VAL A 101 10.77 0.75 11.44
N ALA A 102 11.12 1.87 12.09
CA ALA A 102 10.57 2.24 13.39
C ALA A 102 9.05 2.39 13.33
N GLY A 103 8.52 3.01 12.27
CA GLY A 103 7.09 3.09 12.00
C GLY A 103 6.43 1.70 11.92
N LEU A 104 7.01 0.76 11.17
CA LEU A 104 6.49 -0.61 11.05
C LEU A 104 6.49 -1.34 12.41
N ILE A 105 7.53 -1.17 13.23
CA ILE A 105 7.59 -1.74 14.58
C ILE A 105 6.47 -1.18 15.45
N ILE A 106 6.26 0.14 15.43
CA ILE A 106 5.19 0.81 16.17
C ILE A 106 3.82 0.30 15.70
N PHE A 107 3.60 0.24 14.39
CA PHE A 107 2.38 -0.28 13.79
C PHE A 107 2.11 -1.72 14.24
N GLY A 108 3.11 -2.60 14.14
CA GLY A 108 2.96 -4.00 14.54
C GLY A 108 2.66 -4.16 16.03
N TRP A 109 3.34 -3.39 16.88
CA TRP A 109 3.03 -3.36 18.32
C TRP A 109 1.59 -2.90 18.57
N GLN A 110 1.13 -1.82 17.93
CA GLN A 110 -0.23 -1.32 18.05
C GLN A 110 -1.27 -2.36 17.58
N THR A 111 -1.02 -3.01 16.44
CA THR A 111 -1.89 -4.05 15.87
C THR A 111 -2.04 -5.26 16.80
N VAL A 112 -0.97 -5.64 17.51
CA VAL A 112 -1.04 -6.73 18.49
C VAL A 112 -1.77 -6.27 19.76
N LYS A 113 -1.48 -5.05 20.23
CA LYS A 113 -1.93 -4.54 21.53
C LYS A 113 -3.39 -4.12 21.56
N PHE A 114 -3.89 -3.52 20.49
CA PHE A 114 -5.23 -2.92 20.44
C PHE A 114 -6.14 -3.69 19.48
N GLU A 115 -7.43 -3.71 19.82
CA GLU A 115 -8.46 -4.28 18.97
C GLU A 115 -9.07 -3.21 18.04
N GLY A 116 -9.65 -3.68 16.93
CA GLY A 116 -10.30 -2.84 15.94
C GLY A 116 -9.34 -2.12 14.99
N PHE A 117 -9.92 -1.44 13.99
CA PHE A 117 -9.16 -0.86 12.89
C PHE A 117 -8.72 0.60 13.12
N GLY A 118 -9.28 1.28 14.12
CA GLY A 118 -9.12 2.74 14.28
C GLY A 118 -7.67 3.21 14.48
N HIS A 119 -6.84 2.48 15.22
CA HIS A 119 -5.43 2.81 15.40
C HIS A 119 -4.64 2.61 14.11
N SER A 120 -4.84 1.46 13.45
CA SER A 120 -4.22 1.16 12.16
C SER A 120 -4.62 2.21 11.11
N LEU A 121 -5.88 2.62 11.06
CA LEU A 121 -6.37 3.65 10.15
C LEU A 121 -5.60 4.97 10.32
N LYS A 122 -5.45 5.48 11.55
CA LYS A 122 -4.71 6.72 11.81
C LYS A 122 -3.26 6.62 11.33
N PHE A 123 -2.60 5.50 11.63
CA PHE A 123 -1.23 5.26 11.20
C PHE A 123 -1.12 5.22 9.67
N LEU A 124 -2.03 4.49 9.03
CA LEU A 124 -2.09 4.38 7.57
C LEU A 124 -2.34 5.73 6.91
N SER A 125 -3.24 6.55 7.45
CA SER A 125 -3.50 7.90 6.93
C SER A 125 -2.26 8.78 6.95
N VAL A 126 -1.50 8.78 8.05
CA VAL A 126 -0.25 9.57 8.14
C VAL A 126 0.78 9.09 7.12
N GLY A 127 0.99 7.78 7.02
CA GLY A 127 1.96 7.23 6.07
C GLY A 127 1.58 7.50 4.62
N LEU A 128 0.30 7.34 4.25
CA LEU A 128 -0.18 7.63 2.90
C LEU A 128 0.00 9.12 2.56
N ILE A 129 -0.27 10.04 3.50
CA ILE A 129 -0.02 11.47 3.29
C ILE A 129 1.47 11.73 3.00
N VAL A 130 2.38 11.10 3.74
CA VAL A 130 3.83 11.21 3.50
C VAL A 130 4.19 10.67 2.12
N GLU A 131 3.65 9.51 1.73
CA GLU A 131 3.83 8.93 0.39
C GLU A 131 3.36 9.89 -0.71
N LEU A 132 2.17 10.48 -0.57
CA LEU A 132 1.62 11.46 -1.52
C LEU A 132 2.54 12.66 -1.67
N PHE A 133 3.03 13.23 -0.57
CA PHE A 133 3.95 14.37 -0.63
C PHE A 133 5.28 14.00 -1.29
N ALA A 134 5.82 12.81 -1.00
CA ALA A 134 7.04 12.34 -1.62
C ALA A 134 6.86 12.13 -3.13
N PHE A 135 5.82 11.43 -3.59
CA PHE A 135 5.60 11.28 -5.02
C PHE A 135 5.17 12.58 -5.71
N GLY A 136 4.49 13.49 -5.02
CA GLY A 136 4.22 14.85 -5.53
C GLY A 136 5.51 15.65 -5.73
N LEU A 137 6.45 15.57 -4.78
CA LEU A 137 7.77 16.16 -4.91
C LEU A 137 8.58 15.50 -6.04
N PHE A 138 8.47 14.18 -6.19
CA PHE A 138 9.12 13.46 -7.29
C PHE A 138 8.59 13.93 -8.64
N ALA A 139 7.26 14.00 -8.81
CA ALA A 139 6.61 14.52 -10.01
C ALA A 139 6.95 15.98 -10.29
N TRP A 140 7.12 16.80 -9.25
CA TRP A 140 7.55 18.19 -9.40
C TRP A 140 8.99 18.30 -9.93
N ARG A 141 9.91 17.45 -9.45
CA ARG A 141 11.32 17.45 -9.87
C ARG A 141 11.53 16.79 -11.23
N GLN A 142 10.72 15.78 -11.54
CA GLN A 142 10.78 14.97 -12.75
C GLN A 142 9.38 14.89 -13.36
N PRO A 143 8.93 15.93 -14.10
CA PRO A 143 7.54 16.07 -14.59
C PRO A 143 7.23 15.17 -15.79
N GLU A 144 7.55 13.89 -15.66
CA GLU A 144 7.38 12.84 -16.64
C GLU A 144 6.19 11.94 -16.28
N ALA A 145 5.74 11.12 -17.22
CA ALA A 145 4.55 10.29 -17.05
C ALA A 145 4.64 9.34 -15.83
N GLY A 146 5.81 8.75 -15.57
CA GLY A 146 6.02 7.83 -14.44
C GLY A 146 5.77 8.48 -13.08
N PRO A 147 6.55 9.50 -12.68
CA PRO A 147 6.34 10.24 -11.44
C PRO A 147 4.92 10.82 -11.30
N PHE A 148 4.34 11.36 -12.38
CA PHE A 148 2.98 11.89 -12.35
C PHE A 148 1.93 10.80 -12.04
N PHE A 149 2.09 9.60 -12.60
CA PHE A 149 1.20 8.48 -12.31
C PHE A 149 1.33 7.97 -10.87
N LEU A 150 2.53 7.98 -10.31
CA LEU A 150 2.73 7.66 -8.88
C LEU A 150 1.97 8.64 -7.99
N PHE A 151 2.14 9.95 -8.24
CA PHE A 151 1.42 10.98 -7.51
C PHE A 151 -0.11 10.83 -7.61
N LEU A 152 -0.63 10.65 -8.83
CA LEU A 152 -2.07 10.49 -9.05
C LEU A 152 -2.60 9.21 -8.39
N GLY A 153 -1.85 8.11 -8.45
CA GLY A 153 -2.19 6.85 -7.79
C GLY A 153 -2.33 7.01 -6.28
N SER A 154 -1.34 7.64 -5.62
CA SER A 154 -1.41 7.92 -4.18
C SER A 154 -2.54 8.88 -3.82
N ALA A 155 -2.83 9.88 -4.67
CA ALA A 155 -3.95 10.80 -4.47
C ALA A 155 -5.30 10.07 -4.51
N VAL A 156 -5.48 9.14 -5.47
CA VAL A 156 -6.67 8.29 -5.55
C VAL A 156 -6.81 7.41 -4.32
N ILE A 157 -5.73 6.78 -3.85
CA ILE A 157 -5.76 5.91 -2.66
C ILE A 157 -6.15 6.71 -1.40
N ILE A 158 -5.58 7.89 -1.20
CA ILE A 158 -5.92 8.76 -0.06
C ILE A 158 -7.37 9.25 -0.16
N GLY A 159 -7.79 9.72 -1.33
CA GLY A 159 -9.17 10.16 -1.55
C GLY A 159 -10.18 9.04 -1.24
N THR A 160 -9.84 7.81 -1.63
CA THR A 160 -10.63 6.62 -1.32
C THR A 160 -10.66 6.32 0.17
N GLY A 161 -9.53 6.45 0.87
CA GLY A 161 -9.46 6.34 2.32
C GLY A 161 -10.32 7.39 3.03
N GLY A 162 -10.33 8.63 2.54
CA GLY A 162 -11.21 9.70 3.03
C GLY A 162 -12.69 9.36 2.87
N LEU A 163 -13.08 8.79 1.73
CA LEU A 163 -14.45 8.29 1.52
C LEU A 163 -14.78 7.13 2.46
N TRP A 164 -13.86 6.19 2.68
CA TRP A 164 -14.05 5.05 3.58
C TRP A 164 -14.36 5.50 5.02
N VAL A 165 -13.69 6.55 5.52
CA VAL A 165 -13.89 7.11 6.87
C VAL A 165 -15.33 7.57 7.11
N THR A 166 -16.05 7.97 6.05
CA THR A 166 -17.47 8.38 6.16
C THR A 166 -18.40 7.22 6.49
N GLY A 167 -17.96 5.96 6.29
CA GLY A 167 -18.81 4.77 6.41
C GLY A 167 -19.88 4.66 5.32
N TRP A 168 -19.91 5.59 4.35
CA TRP A 168 -20.94 5.64 3.33
C TRP A 168 -20.92 4.39 2.45
N SER A 169 -22.09 3.76 2.32
CA SER A 169 -22.27 2.48 1.62
C SER A 169 -23.38 2.63 0.58
N PRO A 170 -23.10 2.43 -0.73
CA PRO A 170 -24.12 2.52 -1.78
C PRO A 170 -25.28 1.55 -1.56
N HIS A 171 -25.00 0.36 -1.03
CA HIS A 171 -25.98 -0.69 -0.81
C HIS A 171 -25.55 -1.65 0.32
N GLN A 172 -26.49 -2.37 0.95
CA GLN A 172 -26.17 -3.30 2.05
C GLN A 172 -25.24 -4.45 1.63
N LYS A 173 -25.37 -4.91 0.38
CA LYS A 173 -24.54 -5.97 -0.23
C LYS A 173 -23.26 -5.44 -0.91
N PHE A 174 -23.11 -4.12 -0.99
CA PHE A 174 -21.95 -3.44 -1.57
C PHE A 174 -21.60 -2.25 -0.67
N ASN A 175 -20.82 -2.54 0.37
CA ASN A 175 -20.60 -1.61 1.47
C ASN A 175 -19.37 -0.71 1.22
N HIS A 176 -19.09 0.19 2.17
CA HIS A 176 -17.93 1.09 2.13
C HIS A 176 -16.58 0.39 1.91
N ASN A 177 -16.39 -0.86 2.38
CA ASN A 177 -15.17 -1.63 2.10
C ASN A 177 -15.13 -2.09 0.64
N ASP A 178 -16.26 -2.54 0.10
CA ASP A 178 -16.33 -2.95 -1.31
C ASP A 178 -16.09 -1.76 -2.24
N LEU A 179 -16.70 -0.61 -1.92
CA LEU A 179 -16.48 0.64 -2.63
C LEU A 179 -15.01 1.09 -2.54
N PHE A 180 -14.40 1.00 -1.35
CA PHE A 180 -12.99 1.31 -1.17
C PHE A 180 -12.11 0.47 -2.10
N HIS A 181 -12.31 -0.86 -2.12
CA HIS A 181 -11.53 -1.73 -2.99
C HIS A 181 -11.73 -1.42 -4.48
N VAL A 182 -12.94 -1.10 -4.91
CA VAL A 182 -13.22 -0.76 -6.32
C VAL A 182 -12.49 0.51 -6.76
N ILE A 183 -12.49 1.56 -5.95
CA ILE A 183 -11.79 2.82 -6.29
C ILE A 183 -10.27 2.68 -6.08
N GLN A 184 -9.84 1.84 -5.13
CA GLN A 184 -8.43 1.51 -4.90
C GLN A 184 -7.79 0.86 -6.13
N LEU A 185 -8.52 0.04 -6.90
CA LEU A 185 -7.99 -0.65 -8.07
C LEU A 185 -7.40 0.30 -9.15
N PRO A 186 -8.11 1.35 -9.61
CA PRO A 186 -7.52 2.40 -10.46
C PRO A 186 -6.29 3.08 -9.84
N GLY A 187 -6.30 3.36 -8.53
CA GLY A 187 -5.16 3.95 -7.84
C GLY A 187 -3.92 3.05 -7.88
N LEU A 188 -4.10 1.76 -7.63
CA LEU A 188 -3.05 0.75 -7.74
C LEU A 188 -2.56 0.59 -9.19
N TRP A 189 -3.46 0.68 -10.17
CA TRP A 189 -3.06 0.63 -11.58
C TRP A 189 -2.17 1.82 -11.96
N LEU A 190 -2.50 3.01 -11.46
CA LEU A 190 -1.67 4.21 -11.65
C LEU A 190 -0.30 4.04 -10.99
N LEU A 191 -0.22 3.51 -9.76
CA LEU A 191 1.05 3.22 -9.10
C LEU A 191 1.89 2.21 -9.91
N TYR A 192 1.27 1.12 -10.37
CA TYR A 192 1.91 0.12 -11.21
C TYR A 192 2.46 0.72 -12.51
N ARG A 193 1.64 1.50 -13.22
CA ARG A 193 2.08 2.17 -14.45
C ARG A 193 3.17 3.20 -14.20
N GLY A 194 3.08 3.94 -13.09
CA GLY A 194 4.10 4.86 -12.64
C GLY A 194 5.44 4.15 -12.41
N ALA A 195 5.41 2.99 -11.77
CA ALA A 195 6.59 2.15 -11.54
C ALA A 195 7.28 1.73 -12.85
N LEU A 196 6.51 1.24 -13.82
CA LEU A 196 7.04 0.77 -15.10
C LEU A 196 7.60 1.90 -15.97
N LEU A 197 7.00 3.08 -15.90
CA LEU A 197 7.41 4.26 -16.66
C LEU A 197 8.56 5.02 -15.99
N THR A 198 8.83 4.76 -14.70
CA THR A 198 9.96 5.37 -13.99
C THR A 198 11.26 4.66 -14.35
N THR A 199 12.23 5.43 -14.84
CA THR A 199 13.56 4.97 -15.25
C THR A 199 14.62 5.34 -14.21
N THR A 200 15.76 4.66 -14.24
CA THR A 200 16.88 4.94 -13.32
C THR A 200 17.46 6.34 -13.50
N VAL A 201 17.35 6.94 -14.68
CA VAL A 201 17.82 8.32 -14.94
C VAL A 201 17.03 9.37 -14.13
N GLN A 202 15.78 9.07 -13.80
CA GLN A 202 14.93 9.94 -13.00
C GLN A 202 15.17 9.78 -11.49
N LEU A 203 15.79 8.66 -11.08
CA LEU A 203 15.96 8.29 -9.68
C LEU A 203 17.32 8.81 -9.15
N PRO A 204 17.41 9.23 -7.88
CA PRO A 204 18.65 9.78 -7.30
C PRO A 204 19.80 8.79 -7.09
#